data_AF-A0A645H5L6-F1
#
_entry.id   AF-A0A645H5L6-F1
#
_cell.length_a   1.000
_cell.length_b   1.000
_cell.length_c   1.000
_cell.angle_alpha   90.00
_cell.angle_beta   90.00
_cell.angle_gamma   90.00
#
_symmetry.space_group_name_H-M   'P 1'
#
loop_
_entity.id
_entity.type
_entity.pdbx_description
1 polymer ?
#
loop_
_entity_poly.entity_id
_entity_poly.type
_entity_poly.pdbx_seq_one_letter_code
_entity_poly.pdbx_strand_id
1 'polypeptide(L)'
;MVYSGYIVIGNRVLKNVHPLVATTYVCSAAAAAFILIGLAKGSLILTMPANAWLSLAGIAILGTIVGILFFFAGLSRIGAANASIISTAEPLITVLLSVTLLGDSVSLLQSLGGLLIIAGIIILQLWNTPAASSLKTKAGEAVS
;
A
#
# COMPACT_ATOMS: atom_id res chain seq x y z
N MET A 1 -6.71 -4.69 -17.73
CA MET A 1 -5.97 -3.94 -18.78
C MET A 1 -5.28 -2.70 -18.21
N VAL A 2 -6.02 -1.73 -17.64
CA VAL A 2 -5.42 -0.49 -17.06
C VAL A 2 -4.42 -0.77 -15.92
N TYR A 3 -4.79 -1.63 -14.97
CA TYR A 3 -3.93 -1.99 -13.82
C TYR A 3 -2.64 -2.72 -14.22
N SER A 4 -2.74 -3.64 -15.18
CA SER A 4 -1.59 -4.38 -15.71
C SER A 4 -0.60 -3.46 -16.44
N GLY A 5 -1.11 -2.46 -17.19
CA GLY A 5 -0.28 -1.45 -17.84
C GLY A 5 0.46 -0.57 -16.84
N TYR A 6 -0.21 -0.15 -15.76
CA TYR A 6 0.40 0.61 -14.66
C TYR A 6 1.58 -0.12 -14.03
N ILE A 7 1.44 -1.42 -13.70
CA ILE A 7 2.52 -2.19 -13.08
C ILE A 7 3.72 -2.39 -14.01
N VAL A 8 3.49 -2.63 -15.31
CA VAL A 8 4.57 -2.87 -16.28
C VAL A 8 5.37 -1.59 -16.56
N ILE A 9 4.68 -0.45 -16.73
CA ILE A 9 5.32 0.84 -16.96
C ILE A 9 5.98 1.35 -15.67
N GLY A 10 5.30 1.22 -14.53
CA GLY A 10 5.81 1.59 -13.21
C GLY A 10 7.12 0.85 -12.87
N ASN A 11 7.20 -0.46 -13.13
CA ASN A 11 8.43 -1.23 -12.88
C ASN A 11 9.62 -0.82 -13.76
N ARG A 12 9.39 -0.23 -14.94
CA ARG A 12 10.46 0.27 -15.81
C ARG A 12 10.90 1.69 -15.46
N VAL A 13 9.97 2.55 -15.05
CA VAL A 13 10.23 3.98 -14.76
C VAL A 13 10.74 4.19 -13.34
N LEU A 14 10.33 3.37 -12.36
CA LEU A 14 10.63 3.58 -10.94
C LEU A 14 11.91 2.90 -10.46
N LYS A 15 12.62 2.16 -11.31
CA LYS A 15 13.80 1.37 -10.91
C LYS A 15 14.96 2.19 -10.34
N ASN A 16 15.01 3.50 -10.60
CA ASN A 16 16.08 4.40 -10.17
C ASN A 16 15.57 5.70 -9.51
N VAL A 17 14.30 5.78 -9.13
CA VAL A 17 13.72 7.00 -8.56
C VAL A 17 13.61 6.85 -7.06
N HIS A 18 14.08 7.85 -6.30
CA HIS A 18 13.93 7.85 -4.86
C HIS A 18 12.43 7.71 -4.50
N PRO A 19 12.04 6.78 -3.61
CA PRO A 19 10.63 6.44 -3.43
C PRO A 19 9.71 7.62 -3.07
N LEU A 20 10.25 8.62 -2.36
CA LEU A 20 9.55 9.86 -2.06
C LEU A 20 9.12 10.63 -3.31
N VAL A 21 10.02 10.73 -4.31
CA VAL A 21 9.78 11.44 -5.57
C VAL A 21 8.71 10.72 -6.39
N ALA A 22 8.76 9.38 -6.41
CA ALA A 22 7.74 8.56 -7.05
C ALA A 22 6.35 8.81 -6.45
N THR A 23 6.25 8.83 -5.11
CA THR A 23 4.99 9.12 -4.42
C THR A 23 4.49 10.53 -4.71
N THR A 24 5.37 11.53 -4.76
CA THR A 24 5.01 12.90 -5.15
C THR A 24 4.40 12.94 -6.56
N TYR A 25 5.01 12.27 -7.54
CA TYR A 25 4.47 12.22 -8.90
C TYR A 25 3.11 11.51 -8.96
N VAL A 26 2.96 10.38 -8.27
CA VAL A 26 1.70 9.63 -8.22
C VAL A 26 0.59 10.47 -7.56
N CYS A 27 0.86 11.08 -6.40
CA CYS A 27 -0.10 11.95 -5.72
C CYS A 27 -0.48 13.17 -6.57
N SER A 28 0.49 13.78 -7.25
CA SER A 28 0.25 14.94 -8.13
C SER A 28 -0.60 14.55 -9.34
N ALA A 29 -0.29 13.42 -9.97
CA ALA A 29 -1.08 12.89 -11.09
C ALA A 29 -2.50 12.51 -10.65
N ALA A 30 -2.65 11.88 -9.48
CA ALA A 30 -3.95 11.54 -8.91
C ALA A 30 -4.78 12.80 -8.61
N ALA A 31 -4.16 13.82 -8.00
CA ALA A 31 -4.82 15.11 -7.74
C ALA A 31 -5.29 15.77 -9.04
N ALA A 32 -4.44 15.84 -10.06
CA ALA A 32 -4.79 16.39 -11.36
C ALA A 32 -5.95 15.60 -12.01
N ALA A 33 -5.89 14.26 -11.98
CA ALA A 33 -6.95 13.41 -12.52
C ALA A 33 -8.28 13.63 -11.78
N PHE A 34 -8.29 13.69 -10.45
CA PHE A 34 -9.50 13.93 -9.66
C PHE A 34 -10.09 15.32 -9.92
N ILE A 35 -9.25 16.35 -10.06
CA ILE A 35 -9.71 17.70 -10.43
C ILE A 35 -10.33 17.70 -11.82
N LEU A 36 -9.67 17.10 -12.82
CA LEU A 36 -10.18 17.04 -14.20
C LEU A 36 -11.50 16.26 -14.28
N ILE A 37 -11.61 15.13 -13.58
CA ILE A 37 -12.86 14.34 -13.53
C ILE A 37 -13.95 15.14 -12.81
N GLY A 38 -13.62 15.81 -11.72
CA GLY A 38 -14.56 16.65 -10.97
C GLY A 38 -15.09 17.82 -11.80
N LEU A 39 -14.22 18.49 -12.55
CA LEU A 39 -14.59 19.54 -13.51
C LEU A 39 -15.47 18.98 -14.62
N ALA A 40 -15.09 17.86 -15.24
CA ALA A 40 -15.83 17.25 -16.33
C ALA A 40 -17.23 16.77 -15.91
N LYS A 41 -17.39 16.32 -14.67
CA LYS A 41 -18.69 15.90 -14.11
C LYS A 41 -19.48 17.04 -13.47
N GLY A 42 -18.92 18.25 -13.36
CA GLY A 42 -19.51 19.37 -12.62
C GLY A 42 -19.73 19.07 -11.13
N SER A 43 -19.06 18.06 -10.58
CA SER A 43 -19.28 17.53 -9.23
C SER A 43 -18.23 18.01 -8.22
N LEU A 44 -17.54 19.11 -8.51
CA LEU A 44 -16.59 19.72 -7.58
C LEU A 44 -17.35 20.45 -6.48
N ILE A 45 -17.56 19.73 -5.38
CA ILE A 45 -18.14 20.30 -4.16
C ILE A 45 -17.00 20.92 -3.37
N LEU A 46 -16.79 22.22 -3.55
CA LEU A 46 -15.82 23.01 -2.78
C LEU A 46 -16.42 23.60 -1.50
N THR A 47 -17.76 23.67 -1.45
CA THR A 47 -18.54 24.12 -0.31
C THR A 47 -18.75 22.97 0.68
N MET A 48 -17.68 22.63 1.40
CA MET A 48 -17.74 21.71 2.54
C MET A 48 -17.60 22.49 3.86
N PRO A 49 -18.26 22.06 4.93
CA PRO A 49 -18.11 22.67 6.25
C PRO A 49 -16.67 22.50 6.76
N ALA A 50 -16.21 23.42 7.61
CA ALA A 50 -14.81 23.48 8.06
C ALA A 50 -14.32 22.18 8.75
N ASN A 51 -15.23 21.47 9.42
CA ASN A 51 -14.94 20.16 10.02
C ASN A 51 -14.61 19.09 8.96
N ALA A 52 -15.30 19.08 7.82
CA ALA A 52 -15.02 18.14 6.74
C ALA A 52 -13.66 18.41 6.09
N TRP A 53 -13.29 19.69 5.92
CA TRP A 53 -11.94 20.08 5.49
C TRP A 53 -10.86 19.63 6.48
N LEU A 54 -11.12 19.76 7.78
CA LEU A 54 -10.19 19.31 8.82
C LEU A 54 -10.04 17.78 8.82
N SER A 55 -11.14 17.04 8.69
CA SER A 55 -11.11 15.57 8.56
C SER A 55 -10.34 15.13 7.32
N LEU A 56 -10.57 15.79 6.17
CA LEU A 56 -9.86 15.51 4.93
C LEU A 56 -8.35 15.76 5.07
N ALA A 57 -7.98 16.89 5.66
CA ALA A 57 -6.58 17.22 5.94
C ALA A 57 -5.96 16.20 6.91
N GLY A 58 -6.70 15.77 7.93
CA GLY A 58 -6.27 14.73 8.86
C GLY A 58 -5.96 13.41 8.17
N ILE A 59 -6.85 12.93 7.28
CA ILE A 59 -6.64 11.70 6.50
C ILE A 59 -5.44 11.85 5.55
N ALA A 60 -5.33 12.98 4.84
CA ALA A 60 -4.22 13.22 3.91
C ALA A 60 -2.87 13.27 4.65
N ILE A 61 -2.79 13.96 5.79
CA ILE A 61 -1.54 14.11 6.52
C ILE A 61 -1.20 12.83 7.28
N LEU A 62 -2.10 12.33 8.13
CA LEU A 62 -1.81 11.20 9.00
C LEU A 62 -1.86 9.87 8.23
N GLY A 63 -2.88 9.66 7.42
CA GLY A 63 -3.08 8.40 6.69
C GLY A 63 -2.16 8.24 5.49
N THR A 64 -1.75 9.34 4.85
CA THR A 64 -0.90 9.28 3.65
C THR A 64 0.53 9.75 3.95
N ILE A 65 0.74 11.03 4.27
CA ILE A 65 2.10 11.60 4.39
C ILE A 65 2.90 10.93 5.51
N VAL A 66 2.36 10.90 6.73
CA VAL A 66 3.04 10.30 7.89
C VAL A 66 3.23 8.80 7.69
N GLY A 67 2.22 8.09 7.19
CA GLY A 67 2.30 6.66 6.88
C GLY A 67 3.43 6.33 5.90
N ILE A 68 3.55 7.08 4.80
CA ILE A 68 4.61 6.90 3.80
C ILE A 68 5.99 7.22 4.37
N LEU A 69 6.12 8.28 5.18
CA LEU A 69 7.40 8.63 5.81
C LEU A 69 7.85 7.54 6.78
N PHE A 70 6.94 7.01 7.59
CA PHE A 70 7.25 5.90 8.51
C PHE A 70 7.54 4.61 7.76
N PHE A 71 6.85 4.33 6.66
CA PHE A 71 7.15 3.19 5.81
C PHE A 71 8.57 3.27 5.26
N PHE A 72 8.98 4.41 4.69
CA PHE A 72 10.34 4.57 4.19
C PHE A 72 11.40 4.59 5.29
N ALA A 73 11.10 5.21 6.44
CA ALA A 73 11.99 5.16 7.60
C ALA A 73 12.18 3.72 8.10
N GLY A 74 11.10 2.94 8.20
CA GLY A 74 11.14 1.52 8.53
C GLY A 74 11.96 0.74 7.50
N LEU A 75 11.63 0.90 6.22
CA LEU A 75 12.34 0.25 5.10
C LEU A 75 13.85 0.47 5.16
N SER A 76 14.29 1.70 5.47
CA SER A 76 15.71 2.04 5.60
C SER A 76 16.40 1.40 6.82
N ARG A 77 15.65 1.08 7.88
CA ARG A 77 16.17 0.53 9.14
C ARG A 77 16.18 -0.99 9.18
N ILE A 78 15.15 -1.65 8.66
CA ILE A 78 14.98 -3.11 8.78
C ILE A 78 15.14 -3.85 7.44
N GLY A 79 15.29 -3.13 6.33
CA GLY A 79 15.44 -3.68 4.99
C GLY A 79 14.13 -4.16 4.35
N ALA A 80 14.17 -4.39 3.03
CA ALA A 80 12.99 -4.69 2.22
C ALA A 80 12.28 -6.01 2.59
N ALA A 81 13.02 -7.04 2.99
CA ALA A 81 12.44 -8.33 3.37
C ALA A 81 11.58 -8.21 4.64
N ASN A 82 12.11 -7.59 5.69
CA ASN A 82 11.38 -7.42 6.95
C ASN A 82 10.23 -6.41 6.78
N ALA A 83 10.45 -5.32 6.04
CA ALA A 83 9.38 -4.38 5.71
C ALA A 83 8.23 -5.08 4.96
N SER A 84 8.53 -5.98 4.02
CA SER A 84 7.52 -6.76 3.30
C SER A 84 6.71 -7.67 4.23
N ILE A 85 7.36 -8.31 5.22
CA ILE A 85 6.66 -9.14 6.21
C ILE A 85 5.71 -8.26 7.04
N ILE A 86 6.17 -7.10 7.52
CA ILE A 86 5.33 -6.17 8.29
C ILE A 86 4.15 -5.67 7.44
N SER A 87 4.37 -5.30 6.17
CA SER A 87 3.28 -4.89 5.26
C SER A 87 2.23 -5.98 5.04
N THR A 88 2.58 -7.26 5.21
CA THR A 88 1.59 -8.33 5.12
C THR A 88 0.74 -8.51 6.39
N ALA A 89 1.20 -7.96 7.51
CA ALA A 89 0.41 -7.86 8.75
C ALA A 89 -0.45 -6.57 8.79
N GLU A 90 -0.19 -5.60 7.91
CA GLU A 90 -0.95 -4.35 7.81
C GLU A 90 -2.48 -4.55 7.72
N PRO A 91 -3.02 -5.50 6.91
CA PRO A 91 -4.46 -5.72 6.84
C PRO A 91 -5.06 -6.16 8.17
N LEU A 92 -4.33 -6.97 8.94
CA LEU A 92 -4.77 -7.44 10.26
C LEU A 92 -4.83 -6.27 11.26
N ILE A 93 -3.79 -5.43 11.28
CA ILE A 93 -3.72 -4.26 12.15
C ILE A 93 -4.82 -3.25 11.77
N THR A 94 -5.06 -3.06 10.48
CA THR A 94 -6.11 -2.17 9.97
C THR A 94 -7.49 -2.62 10.45
N VAL A 95 -7.81 -3.92 10.33
CA VAL A 95 -9.09 -4.47 10.83
C VAL A 95 -9.22 -4.28 12.34
N LEU A 96 -8.16 -4.57 13.10
CA LEU A 96 -8.16 -4.42 14.55
C LEU A 96 -8.41 -2.96 14.97
N LEU A 97 -7.75 -2.00 14.32
CA LEU A 97 -7.95 -0.57 14.54
C LEU A 97 -9.34 -0.12 14.10
N SER A 98 -9.90 -0.65 13.01
CA SER A 98 -11.26 -0.33 12.58
C SER A 98 -12.30 -0.71 13.65
N VAL A 99 -12.18 -1.91 14.23
CA VAL A 99 -13.12 -2.37 15.26
C VAL A 99 -12.95 -1.60 16.57
N THR A 100 -11.70 -1.35 16.98
CA THR A 100 -11.42 -0.72 18.29
C THR A 100 -11.56 0.80 18.28
N LEU A 101 -11.17 1.47 17.20
CA LEU A 101 -11.10 2.92 17.11
C LEU A 101 -12.35 3.54 16.46
N LEU A 102 -12.89 2.89 15.43
CA LEU A 102 -14.12 3.35 14.74
C LEU A 102 -15.39 2.79 15.39
N GLY A 103 -15.28 1.69 16.15
CA GLY A 103 -16.44 1.03 16.76
C GLY A 103 -17.32 0.30 15.75
N ASP A 104 -16.81 0.03 14.55
CA ASP A 104 -17.56 -0.64 13.50
C ASP A 104 -17.95 -2.07 13.95
N SER A 105 -19.25 -2.35 13.89
CA SER A 105 -19.79 -3.68 14.16
C SER A 105 -19.50 -4.58 12.95
N VAL A 106 -18.54 -5.50 13.11
CA VAL A 106 -18.15 -6.41 12.03
C VAL A 106 -19.32 -7.36 11.71
N SER A 107 -19.89 -7.22 10.52
CA SER A 107 -20.94 -8.14 10.07
C SER A 107 -20.36 -9.53 9.83
N LEU A 108 -21.20 -10.58 9.89
CA LEU A 108 -20.77 -11.95 9.62
C LEU A 108 -20.08 -12.10 8.25
N LEU A 109 -20.55 -11.32 7.26
CA LEU A 109 -19.99 -11.29 5.91
C LEU A 109 -18.62 -10.58 5.86
N GLN A 110 -18.43 -9.51 6.62
CA GLN A 110 -17.12 -8.85 6.74
C GLN A 110 -16.11 -9.76 7.45
N SER A 111 -16.54 -10.50 8.48
CA SER A 111 -15.69 -11.47 9.16
C SER A 111 -15.22 -12.57 8.22
N LEU A 112 -16.12 -13.12 7.39
CA LEU A 112 -15.79 -14.11 6.36
C LEU A 112 -14.84 -13.54 5.31
N GLY A 113 -15.07 -12.31 4.85
CA GLY A 113 -14.16 -11.61 3.93
C GLY A 113 -12.77 -11.38 4.52
N GLY A 114 -12.69 -10.95 5.78
CA GLY A 114 -11.43 -10.78 6.51
C GLY A 114 -10.66 -12.09 6.68
N LEU A 115 -11.36 -13.18 7.03
CA LEU A 115 -10.78 -14.53 7.10
C LEU A 115 -10.21 -14.99 5.75
N LEU A 116 -10.93 -14.71 4.65
CA LEU A 116 -10.49 -15.07 3.30
C LEU A 116 -9.22 -14.30 2.91
N ILE A 117 -9.14 -13.01 3.24
CA ILE A 117 -7.94 -12.18 3.00
C ILE A 117 -6.76 -12.73 3.79
N ILE A 118 -6.93 -13.00 5.08
CA ILE A 118 -5.87 -13.55 5.95
C ILE A 118 -5.40 -14.91 5.40
N ALA A 119 -6.32 -15.79 5.02
CA ALA A 119 -5.98 -17.09 4.44
C ALA A 119 -5.18 -16.93 3.13
N GLY A 120 -5.59 -16.01 2.24
CA GLY A 120 -4.85 -15.71 1.01
C GLY A 120 -3.44 -15.20 1.29
N ILE A 121 -3.26 -14.30 2.26
CA ILE A 121 -1.94 -13.79 2.67
C ILE A 121 -1.06 -14.93 3.19
N ILE A 122 -1.58 -15.79 4.06
CA ILE A 122 -0.84 -16.94 4.60
C ILE A 122 -0.37 -17.86 3.48
N ILE A 123 -1.26 -18.20 2.54
CA ILE A 123 -0.91 -19.07 1.40
C ILE A 123 0.19 -18.44 0.55
N LEU A 124 0.08 -17.15 0.24
CA LEU A 124 1.09 -16.42 -0.55
C LEU A 124 2.44 -16.36 0.17
N GLN A 125 2.44 -16.14 1.48
CA GLN A 125 3.68 -16.12 2.28
C GLN A 125 4.34 -17.49 2.32
N LEU A 126 3.56 -18.56 2.51
CA LEU A 126 4.09 -19.93 2.52
C LEU A 126 4.68 -20.32 1.15
N TRP A 127 4.07 -19.89 0.06
CA TRP A 127 4.61 -20.11 -1.30
C TRP A 127 5.83 -19.26 -1.64
N ASN A 128 5.98 -18.08 -1.04
CA ASN A 128 7.11 -17.17 -1.29
C ASN A 128 8.33 -17.46 -0.39
N THR A 129 8.31 -18.54 0.40
CA THR A 129 9.46 -18.97 1.20
C THR A 129 10.64 -19.31 0.26
N PRO A 130 11.80 -18.64 0.37
CA PRO A 130 12.92 -18.82 -0.55
C PRO A 130 13.70 -20.12 -0.26
N ALA A 131 13.05 -21.28 -0.34
CA ALA A 131 13.73 -22.58 -0.38
C ALA A 131 14.49 -22.80 -1.71
N ALA A 132 14.21 -22.00 -2.74
CA ALA A 132 14.80 -22.15 -4.07
C ALA A 132 16.05 -21.29 -4.34
N SER A 133 16.43 -20.38 -3.45
CA SER A 133 17.56 -19.45 -3.69
C SER A 133 18.93 -20.00 -3.27
N SER A 134 19.00 -21.00 -2.38
CA SER A 134 20.28 -21.54 -1.90
C SER A 134 20.91 -22.62 -2.81
N LEU A 135 20.16 -23.13 -3.79
CA LEU A 135 20.65 -24.14 -4.74
C LEU A 135 21.44 -23.54 -5.92
N LYS A 136 21.27 -22.25 -6.24
CA LYS A 136 22.05 -21.60 -7.30
C LYS A 136 23.44 -21.15 -6.88
N THR A 137 23.67 -20.85 -5.60
CA THR A 137 25.00 -20.45 -5.11
C THR A 137 25.95 -21.65 -5.00
N LYS A 138 25.48 -22.79 -4.48
CA LYS A 138 26.32 -23.99 -4.35
C LYS A 138 26.70 -24.66 -5.69
N ALA A 139 25.88 -24.50 -6.73
CA ALA A 139 26.20 -25.03 -8.06
C ALA A 139 27.23 -24.18 -8.82
N GLY A 140 27.39 -22.90 -8.48
CA GLY A 140 28.40 -22.01 -9.08
C GLY A 140 29.80 -22.18 -8.49
N GLU A 141 29.89 -22.55 -7.21
CA GLU A 141 31.17 -22.78 -6.51
C GLU A 141 31.77 -24.18 -6.78
N ALA A 142 30.96 -25.16 -7.18
CA ALA A 142 31.44 -26.51 -7.51
C ALA A 142 31.99 -26.66 -8.95
N VAL A 143 31.96 -25.58 -9.74
CA VAL A 143 32.39 -25.55 -11.16
C VAL A 143 33.52 -24.52 -11.39
N SER A 144 34.01 -23.88 -10.33
CA SER A 144 35.23 -23.05 -10.32
C SER A 144 36.38 -23.78 -9.63
#